data_AF-A0A935PZP7-F1
#
_entry.id   AF-A0A935PZP7-F1
#
_cell.length_a   1.000
_cell.length_b   1.000
_cell.length_c   1.000
_cell.angle_alpha   90.00
_cell.angle_beta   90.00
_cell.angle_gamma   90.00
#
_symmetry.space_group_name_H-M   'P 1'
#
loop_
_entity.id
_entity.type
_entity.pdbx_description
1 polymer ?
#
loop_
_entity_poly.entity_id
_entity_poly.type
_entity_poly.pdbx_seq_one_letter_code
_entity_poly.pdbx_strand_id
1 'polypeptide(L)'
;MAATGNLPLAARELDGEGESFFAEVHSDQAIYLQDPAPTVVARRSSKGRAPRRLQTTAVPMTVAEWAALQSASAWGRLSIRDGEKGEVRADYLT
;
A
#
# COMPACT_ATOMS: atom_id res chain seq x y z
N MET A 1 -8.90 -10.04 -18.07
CA MET A 1 -9.08 -10.35 -16.64
C MET A 1 -9.14 -9.02 -15.91
N ALA A 2 -10.29 -8.68 -15.34
CA ALA A 2 -10.56 -7.34 -14.82
C ALA A 2 -9.90 -7.17 -13.44
N ALA A 3 -8.94 -6.25 -13.33
CA ALA A 3 -8.38 -5.83 -12.06
C ALA A 3 -9.25 -4.67 -11.53
N THR A 4 -10.19 -4.99 -10.64
CA THR A 4 -11.01 -3.99 -9.95
C THR A 4 -10.10 -3.26 -8.97
N GLY A 5 -9.90 -1.96 -9.20
CA GLY A 5 -9.24 -1.09 -8.26
C GLY A 5 -9.95 -1.13 -6.90
N ASN A 6 -9.14 -1.02 -5.84
CA ASN A 6 -9.52 -1.01 -4.43
C ASN A 6 -9.56 -2.36 -3.71
N LEU A 7 -8.39 -2.96 -3.49
CA LEU A 7 -8.20 -3.90 -2.37
C LEU A 7 -6.84 -3.68 -1.67
N PRO A 8 -6.70 -2.67 -0.80
CA PRO A 8 -5.56 -2.62 0.13
C PRO A 8 -5.56 -3.80 1.11
N LEU A 9 -6.71 -4.45 1.32
CA LEU A 9 -6.86 -5.57 2.26
C LEU A 9 -6.54 -6.95 1.68
N ALA A 10 -6.55 -7.13 0.35
CA ALA A 10 -6.40 -8.47 -0.24
C ALA A 10 -4.98 -9.00 -0.21
N ALA A 11 -3.96 -8.16 -0.05
CA ALA A 11 -2.57 -8.61 -0.02
C ALA A 11 -2.21 -9.42 1.24
N ARG A 12 -2.94 -9.27 2.34
CA ARG A 12 -2.65 -9.99 3.60
C ARG A 12 -3.07 -11.46 3.60
N GLU A 13 -3.88 -11.87 2.62
CA GLU A 13 -4.46 -13.22 2.53
C GLU A 13 -3.79 -14.10 1.47
N LEU A 14 -2.73 -13.58 0.82
CA LEU A 14 -2.06 -14.22 -0.32
C LEU A 14 -0.76 -14.95 0.06
N ASP A 15 -0.56 -15.23 1.33
CA ASP A 15 0.61 -16.00 1.79
C ASP A 15 0.35 -17.50 1.59
N GLY A 16 0.53 -17.96 0.35
CA GLY A 16 0.39 -19.35 -0.05
C GLY A 16 1.18 -19.65 -1.33
N GLU A 17 2.02 -20.69 -1.26
CA GLU A 17 2.57 -21.41 -2.44
C GLU A 17 3.52 -20.64 -3.38
N GLY A 18 4.17 -19.56 -2.94
CA GLY A 18 5.22 -18.89 -3.74
C GLY A 18 4.71 -18.15 -4.99
N GLU A 19 3.41 -17.85 -5.03
CA GLU A 19 2.81 -17.05 -6.08
C GLU A 19 3.15 -15.56 -5.91
N SER A 20 3.56 -14.90 -7.01
CA SER A 20 3.82 -13.47 -7.03
C SER A 20 2.55 -12.71 -7.41
N PHE A 21 2.04 -11.88 -6.50
CA PHE A 21 0.85 -11.07 -6.73
C PHE A 21 1.22 -9.64 -7.08
N PHE A 22 0.55 -9.09 -8.10
CA PHE A 22 0.69 -7.69 -8.47
C PHE A 22 -0.52 -6.90 -7.98
N ALA A 23 -0.28 -5.86 -7.20
CA ALA A 23 -1.29 -4.88 -6.81
C ALA A 23 -0.88 -3.52 -7.39
N GLU A 24 -1.80 -2.90 -8.12
CA GLU A 24 -1.63 -1.51 -8.54
C GLU A 24 -1.95 -0.59 -7.37
N VAL A 25 -1.05 0.37 -7.12
CA VAL A 25 -1.22 1.38 -6.08
C VAL A 25 -0.90 2.75 -6.65
N HIS A 26 -1.72 3.75 -6.31
CA HIS A 26 -1.49 5.12 -6.74
C HIS A 26 -0.26 5.71 -6.04
N SER A 27 0.54 6.51 -6.75
CA SER A 27 1.78 7.14 -6.23
C SER A 27 1.54 7.95 -4.96
N ASP A 28 0.39 8.63 -4.90
CA ASP A 28 0.01 9.52 -3.80
C ASP A 28 -0.70 8.79 -2.65
N GLN A 29 -0.85 7.46 -2.74
CA GLN A 29 -1.48 6.68 -1.69
C GLN A 29 -0.59 6.65 -0.45
N ALA A 30 -1.18 6.89 0.72
CA ALA A 30 -0.48 6.77 2.00
C ALA A 30 -0.28 5.30 2.38
N ILE A 31 0.93 4.97 2.79
CA ILE A 31 1.35 3.67 3.33
C ILE A 31 2.01 3.85 4.70
N TYR A 32 2.01 2.77 5.49
CA TYR A 32 2.69 2.69 6.79
C TYR A 32 3.68 1.53 6.73
N LEU A 33 4.93 1.76 7.13
CA LEU A 33 5.98 0.73 7.12
C LEU A 33 5.93 -0.18 8.35
N GLN A 34 5.29 0.29 9.41
CA GLN A 34 4.96 -0.43 10.62
C GLN A 34 3.45 -0.57 10.75
N ASP A 35 2.97 -1.56 11.51
CA ASP A 35 1.55 -1.67 11.82
C ASP A 35 1.07 -0.36 12.50
N PRO A 36 0.12 0.37 11.89
CA PRO A 36 -0.38 1.61 12.47
C PRO A 36 -1.19 1.38 13.76
N ALA A 37 -1.61 0.15 14.07
CA ALA A 37 -2.33 -0.22 15.30
C ALA A 37 -3.32 0.85 15.79
N PRO A 38 -4.30 1.26 14.97
CA PRO A 38 -5.13 2.40 15.27
C PRO A 38 -6.00 2.15 16.52
N THR A 39 -6.05 3.13 17.43
CA THR A 39 -6.81 3.04 18.69
C THR A 39 -7.75 4.23 18.86
N VAL A 40 -8.79 4.05 19.68
CA VAL A 40 -9.64 5.17 20.12
C VAL A 40 -8.93 5.89 21.26
N VAL A 41 -8.69 7.19 21.09
CA VAL A 41 -8.02 7.99 22.12
C VAL A 41 -8.80 8.06 23.43
N ALA A 42 -8.06 8.08 24.53
CA ALA A 42 -8.62 8.20 25.85
C ALA A 42 -9.45 9.47 25.99
N ARG A 43 -10.60 9.34 26.65
CA ARG A 43 -11.50 10.45 26.92
C ARG A 43 -10.83 11.42 27.89
N ARG A 44 -10.73 12.71 27.51
CA ARG A 44 -10.09 13.76 28.32
C ARG A 44 -11.02 14.43 29.34
N SER A 45 -12.35 14.32 29.19
CA SER A 45 -13.32 14.86 30.16
C SER A 45 -14.66 14.13 30.09
N SER A 46 -15.46 14.20 31.16
CA SER A 46 -16.81 13.63 31.25
C SER A 46 -17.88 14.41 30.49
N LYS A 47 -17.53 15.57 29.91
CA LYS A 47 -18.43 16.40 29.10
C LYS A 47 -18.34 16.02 27.62
N GLY A 48 -19.43 16.21 26.89
CA GLY A 48 -19.51 15.97 25.45
C GLY A 48 -19.46 14.50 25.03
N ARG A 49 -19.45 14.25 23.72
CA ARG A 49 -19.44 12.90 23.12
C ARG A 49 -18.10 12.22 23.36
N ALA A 50 -18.13 10.94 23.76
CA ALA A 50 -16.92 10.13 23.85
C ALA A 50 -16.23 10.02 22.48
N PRO A 51 -14.88 10.06 22.42
CA PRO A 51 -14.15 9.78 21.18
C PRO A 51 -14.53 8.40 20.65
N ARG A 52 -14.72 8.29 19.33
CA ARG A 52 -14.95 7.01 18.63
C ARG A 52 -14.07 6.84 17.40
N ARG A 53 -13.37 7.91 17.00
CA ARG A 53 -12.52 7.88 15.82
C ARG A 53 -11.23 7.16 16.17
N LEU A 54 -10.89 6.18 15.35
CA LEU A 54 -9.61 5.50 15.37
C LEU A 54 -8.50 6.47 14.92
N GLN A 55 -7.43 6.51 15.69
CA GLN A 55 -6.26 7.35 15.44
C GLN A 55 -5.00 6.49 15.59
N THR A 56 -3.98 6.83 14.81
CA THR A 56 -2.64 6.22 14.91
C THR A 56 -1.61 7.31 15.12
N THR A 57 -0.53 6.97 15.82
CA THR A 57 0.68 7.80 15.92
C THR A 57 1.73 7.42 14.88
N ALA A 58 1.50 6.36 14.09
CA ALA A 58 2.37 6.01 12.98
C ALA A 58 2.33 7.13 11.93
N VAL A 59 3.50 7.48 11.41
CA VAL A 59 3.64 8.54 10.40
C VAL A 59 3.44 7.89 9.03
N PRO A 60 2.42 8.29 8.26
CA PRO A 60 2.27 7.80 6.90
C PRO A 60 3.34 8.42 5.98
N MET A 61 3.65 7.73 4.90
CA MET A 61 4.36 8.29 3.75
C MET A 61 3.65 7.90 2.46
N THR A 62 3.87 8.64 1.38
CA THR A 62 3.33 8.28 0.07
C THR A 62 4.11 7.11 -0.55
N VAL A 63 3.48 6.37 -1.45
CA VAL A 63 4.17 5.35 -2.26
C VAL A 63 5.32 5.97 -3.04
N ALA A 64 5.14 7.16 -3.60
CA ALA A 64 6.19 7.86 -4.35
C ALA A 64 7.42 8.17 -3.48
N GLU A 65 7.22 8.75 -2.29
CA GLU A 65 8.30 9.02 -1.34
C GLU A 65 9.02 7.73 -0.95
N TRP A 66 8.28 6.66 -0.71
CA TRP A 66 8.86 5.38 -0.34
C TRP A 66 9.66 4.73 -1.48
N ALA A 67 9.12 4.77 -2.69
CA ALA A 67 9.77 4.26 -3.89
C ALA A 67 11.08 4.99 -4.17
N ALA A 68 11.12 6.31 -3.97
CA ALA A 68 12.32 7.13 -4.15
C ALA A 68 13.46 6.80 -3.16
N LEU A 69 13.13 6.21 -2.00
CA LEU A 69 14.13 5.76 -1.02
C LEU A 69 14.75 4.40 -1.37
N GLN A 70 14.16 3.66 -2.31
CA GLN A 70 14.68 2.34 -2.68
C GLN A 70 15.91 2.47 -3.57
N SER A 71 16.88 1.58 -3.36
CA SER A 71 18.08 1.55 -4.19
C SER A 71 17.74 1.25 -5.65
N ALA A 72 18.46 1.85 -6.59
CA ALA A 72 18.30 1.55 -8.02
C ALA A 72 18.48 0.04 -8.33
N SER A 73 19.34 -0.64 -7.57
CA SER A 73 19.59 -2.09 -7.69
C SER A 73 18.45 -2.98 -7.19
N ALA A 74 17.51 -2.44 -6.42
CA ALA A 74 16.34 -3.20 -5.95
C ALA A 74 15.20 -3.22 -6.97
N TRP A 75 15.29 -2.40 -8.03
CA TRP A 75 14.25 -2.31 -9.05
C TRP A 75 14.50 -3.31 -10.18
N GLY A 76 13.56 -4.24 -10.36
CA GLY A 76 13.44 -5.08 -11.53
C GLY A 76 12.43 -4.50 -12.52
N ARG A 77 12.55 -4.87 -13.79
CA ARG A 77 11.57 -4.55 -14.83
C ARG A 77 10.86 -5.81 -15.29
N LEU A 78 9.54 -5.77 -15.30
CA LEU A 78 8.69 -6.84 -15.79
C LEU A 78 7.99 -6.42 -17.08
N SER A 79 8.13 -7.25 -18.10
CA SER A 79 7.30 -7.18 -19.31
C SER A 79 6.00 -7.93 -19.06
N ILE A 80 4.89 -7.21 -19.01
CA ILE A 80 3.58 -7.78 -18.64
C ILE A 80 2.90 -8.40 -19.86
N ARG A 81 2.90 -7.70 -21.00
CA ARG A 81 2.37 -8.18 -22.28
C ARG A 81 2.74 -7.26 -23.43
N ASP A 82 2.63 -7.77 -24.65
CA ASP A 82 2.51 -6.93 -25.84
C ASP A 82 1.12 -6.29 -25.88
N GLY A 83 1.06 -4.96 -25.81
CA GLY A 83 -0.15 -4.19 -26.05
C GLY A 83 -0.26 -3.76 -27.51
N GLU A 84 -1.46 -3.38 -27.94
CA GLU A 84 -1.69 -2.82 -29.29
C GLU A 84 -0.85 -1.55 -29.58
N LYS A 85 -0.37 -0.88 -28.52
CA LYS A 85 0.47 0.32 -28.59
C LYS A 85 1.92 0.08 -28.12
N GLY A 86 2.36 -1.17 -28.12
CA GLY A 86 3.68 -1.59 -27.64
C GLY A 86 3.65 -2.33 -26.31
N GLU A 87 4.82 -2.82 -25.91
CA GLU A 87 5.04 -3.62 -24.69
C GLU A 87 4.65 -2.83 -23.43
N VAL A 88 3.79 -3.44 -22.60
CA VAL A 88 3.44 -2.91 -21.28
C VAL A 88 4.51 -3.37 -20.30
N ARG A 89 5.24 -2.40 -19.75
CA ARG A 89 6.31 -2.61 -18.76
C ARG A 89 5.88 -2.08 -17.41
N ALA A 90 6.26 -2.78 -16.35
CA ALA A 90 6.16 -2.29 -14.98
C ALA A 90 7.52 -2.46 -14.29
N ASP A 91 7.84 -1.53 -13.41
CA ASP A 91 8.98 -1.66 -12.50
C ASP A 91 8.44 -2.24 -11.17
N TYR A 92 9.17 -3.19 -10.58
CA TYR A 92 8.82 -3.85 -9.32
C TYR A 92 10.05 -3.97 -8.42
N LEU A 93 9.83 -4.06 -7.11
CA LEU A 93 10.90 -4.21 -6.12
C LEU A 93 11.15 -5.68 -5.80
N THR A 94 12.42 -6.08 -5.74
CA THR A 94 12.90 -7.44 -5.44
C THR A 94 13.58 -7.53 -4.09
#